data_AF-A0A158D137-F1
#
_entry.id   AF-A0A158D137-F1
#
_cell.length_a   1.000
_cell.length_b   1.000
_cell.length_c   1.000
_cell.angle_alpha   90.00
_cell.angle_beta   90.00
_cell.angle_gamma   90.00
#
_symmetry.space_group_name_H-M   'P 1'
#
loop_
_entity.id
_entity.type
_entity.pdbx_description
1 polymer ?
#
loop_
_entity_poly.entity_id
_entity_poly.type
_entity_poly.pdbx_seq_one_letter_code
_entity_poly.pdbx_strand_id
1 'polypeptide(L)'
;MKRSKPLLSKTPMKRSAWPLADRATALRRSKLKARVKKPTAAEGSKYLAACRGEPCYLNVKCPWTDWADPTVVDCHSNQSKHGKGGALKAKHWFTVPGCAACHEWLDRSGAPWEQKCAAFDGALARWEPVRARKMGLKEEEGAVLDSNTNGHAMAHAARPQREALCRGAVSTHGGAGDEGVQAGAPDGAEHDPAVCLG
;
A
#
# COMPACT_ATOMS: atom_id res chain seq x y z
N MET A 1 -11.35 -63.28 -36.12
CA MET A 1 -12.75 -62.91 -35.84
C MET A 1 -13.21 -61.86 -36.85
N LYS A 2 -14.15 -62.19 -37.73
CA LYS A 2 -14.71 -61.25 -38.74
C LYS A 2 -15.89 -60.50 -38.12
N ARG A 3 -15.89 -59.16 -38.17
CA ARG A 3 -16.99 -58.33 -37.68
C ARG A 3 -18.12 -58.34 -38.71
N SER A 4 -19.25 -58.93 -38.37
CA SER A 4 -20.34 -59.29 -39.30
C SER A 4 -21.48 -58.28 -39.42
N LYS A 5 -21.33 -57.03 -38.92
CA LYS A 5 -22.38 -56.00 -39.04
C LYS A 5 -21.78 -54.64 -39.43
N PRO A 6 -22.23 -54.01 -40.53
CA PRO A 6 -21.83 -52.64 -40.86
C PRO A 6 -22.42 -51.65 -39.86
N LEU A 7 -21.69 -50.56 -39.60
CA LEU A 7 -22.11 -49.49 -38.69
C LEU A 7 -23.30 -48.73 -39.32
N LEU A 8 -24.50 -48.91 -38.77
CA LEU A 8 -25.64 -48.05 -39.09
C LEU A 8 -25.44 -46.68 -38.44
N SER A 9 -25.55 -45.61 -39.23
CA SER A 9 -25.53 -44.25 -38.72
C SER A 9 -26.78 -43.99 -37.88
N LYS A 10 -26.59 -43.40 -36.69
CA LYS A 10 -27.70 -43.01 -35.82
C LYS A 10 -28.35 -41.74 -36.38
N THR A 11 -29.68 -41.66 -36.30
CA THR A 11 -30.48 -40.50 -36.67
C THR A 11 -29.94 -39.19 -36.09
N PRO A 12 -29.92 -38.08 -36.85
CA PRO A 12 -29.42 -36.81 -36.38
C PRO A 12 -30.29 -36.25 -35.25
N MET A 13 -29.66 -35.80 -34.17
CA MET A 13 -30.36 -35.12 -33.06
C MET A 13 -31.03 -33.84 -33.58
N LYS A 14 -32.35 -33.71 -33.35
CA LYS A 14 -33.08 -32.46 -33.59
C LYS A 14 -32.55 -31.39 -32.63
N ARG A 15 -32.01 -30.31 -33.20
CA ARG A 15 -31.62 -29.11 -32.45
C ARG A 15 -32.89 -28.33 -32.15
N SER A 16 -33.35 -28.34 -30.90
CA SER A 16 -34.42 -27.42 -30.49
C SER A 16 -33.88 -25.99 -30.54
N ALA A 17 -34.62 -25.07 -31.15
CA ALA A 17 -34.28 -23.64 -31.10
C ALA A 17 -34.36 -23.17 -29.64
N TRP A 18 -33.28 -22.58 -29.13
CA TRP A 18 -33.26 -22.04 -27.78
C TRP A 18 -34.20 -20.83 -27.81
N PRO A 19 -35.17 -20.69 -26.88
CA PRO A 19 -36.08 -19.57 -26.92
C PRO A 19 -35.26 -18.29 -26.74
N LEU A 20 -35.14 -17.52 -27.83
CA LEU A 20 -34.52 -16.21 -27.80
C LEU A 20 -35.41 -15.34 -26.92
N ALA A 21 -34.91 -14.93 -25.76
CA ALA A 21 -35.67 -14.07 -24.86
C ALA A 21 -36.14 -12.83 -25.64
N ASP A 22 -37.44 -12.52 -25.56
CA ASP A 22 -38.02 -11.33 -26.16
C ASP A 22 -37.20 -10.10 -25.72
N ARG A 23 -36.89 -9.21 -26.66
CA ARG A 23 -36.13 -7.97 -26.46
C ARG A 23 -36.69 -7.15 -25.29
N ALA A 24 -38.01 -7.17 -25.07
CA ALA A 24 -38.66 -6.53 -23.93
C ALA A 24 -38.31 -7.18 -22.58
N THR A 25 -38.14 -8.51 -22.56
CA THR A 25 -37.72 -9.27 -21.37
C THR A 25 -36.23 -9.08 -21.07
N ALA A 26 -35.39 -8.96 -22.11
CA ALA A 26 -33.96 -8.66 -21.97
C ALA A 26 -33.71 -7.25 -21.39
N LEU A 27 -34.49 -6.25 -21.83
CA LEU A 27 -34.36 -4.87 -21.34
C LEU A 27 -34.83 -4.69 -19.89
N ARG A 28 -35.78 -5.50 -19.42
CA ARG A 28 -36.28 -5.45 -18.02
C ARG A 28 -35.35 -6.11 -17.00
N ARG A 29 -34.42 -6.97 -17.42
CA ARG A 29 -33.67 -7.87 -16.52
C ARG A 29 -32.31 -7.39 -16.03
N SER A 30 -31.76 -6.29 -16.52
CA SER A 30 -30.50 -5.79 -15.96
C SER A 30 -30.34 -4.29 -16.18
N LYS A 31 -30.34 -3.53 -15.08
CA LYS A 31 -29.43 -2.38 -14.99
C LYS A 31 -28.04 -2.96 -15.28
N LEU A 32 -27.52 -2.73 -16.49
CA LEU A 32 -26.18 -3.15 -16.87
C LEU A 32 -25.24 -2.63 -15.78
N LYS A 33 -24.75 -3.52 -14.92
CA LYS A 33 -23.78 -3.15 -13.89
C LYS A 33 -22.59 -2.58 -14.64
N ALA A 34 -22.27 -1.32 -14.36
CA ALA A 34 -21.12 -0.67 -14.97
C ALA A 34 -19.90 -1.56 -14.75
N ARG A 35 -19.21 -1.90 -15.85
CA ARG A 35 -17.98 -2.70 -15.78
C ARG A 35 -16.96 -1.90 -14.97
N VAL A 36 -16.39 -2.52 -13.93
CA VAL A 36 -15.31 -1.92 -13.15
C VAL A 36 -14.18 -1.51 -14.10
N LYS A 37 -13.84 -0.22 -14.10
CA LYS A 37 -12.78 0.34 -14.94
C LYS A 37 -11.45 -0.33 -14.56
N LYS A 38 -10.75 -0.88 -15.56
CA LYS A 38 -9.38 -1.37 -15.36
C LYS A 38 -8.47 -0.17 -15.16
N PRO A 39 -7.51 -0.20 -14.21
CA PRO A 39 -6.50 0.84 -14.09
C PRO A 39 -5.82 1.07 -15.45
N THR A 40 -5.62 2.33 -15.80
CA THR A 40 -4.96 2.66 -17.07
C THR A 40 -3.45 2.52 -16.93
N ALA A 41 -2.74 2.23 -18.03
CA ALA A 41 -1.28 2.20 -18.01
C ALA A 41 -0.67 3.54 -17.52
N ALA A 42 -1.35 4.67 -17.80
CA ALA A 42 -0.97 5.99 -17.33
C ALA A 42 -1.15 6.19 -15.82
N GLU A 43 -2.11 5.51 -15.18
CA GLU A 43 -2.23 5.51 -13.72
C GLU A 43 -1.09 4.72 -13.09
N GLY A 44 -0.74 3.56 -13.65
CA GLY A 44 0.39 2.74 -13.18
C GLY A 44 1.76 3.42 -13.36
N SER A 45 1.98 4.12 -14.47
CA SER A 45 3.27 4.75 -14.77
C SER A 45 3.67 5.83 -13.76
N LYS A 46 2.71 6.49 -13.10
CA LYS A 46 2.97 7.47 -12.03
C LYS A 46 3.64 6.83 -10.82
N TYR A 47 3.16 5.66 -10.40
CA TYR A 47 3.75 4.92 -9.27
C TYR A 47 5.14 4.37 -9.62
N LEU A 48 5.31 3.88 -10.86
CA LEU A 48 6.62 3.47 -11.37
C LEU A 48 7.63 4.62 -11.33
N ALA A 49 7.22 5.81 -11.81
CA ALA A 49 8.07 6.99 -11.80
C ALA A 49 8.40 7.45 -10.36
N ALA A 50 7.45 7.31 -9.43
CA ALA A 50 7.67 7.66 -8.02
C ALA A 50 8.75 6.79 -7.36
N CYS A 51 8.79 5.49 -7.67
CA CYS A 51 9.77 4.54 -7.10
C CYS A 51 11.17 4.64 -7.73
N ARG A 52 11.31 5.21 -8.94
CA ARG A 52 12.61 5.34 -9.59
C ARG A 52 13.52 6.30 -8.83
N GLY A 53 14.76 5.86 -8.60
CA GLY A 53 15.78 6.66 -7.91
C GLY A 53 15.56 6.82 -6.41
N GLU A 54 14.69 6.01 -5.81
CA GLU A 54 14.47 5.96 -4.37
C GLU A 54 15.33 4.88 -3.70
N PRO A 55 15.68 5.02 -2.41
CA PRO A 55 16.28 3.94 -1.65
C PRO A 55 15.31 2.75 -1.54
N CYS A 56 15.84 1.57 -1.24
CA CYS A 56 14.99 0.42 -0.91
C CYS A 56 14.20 0.74 0.38
N TYR A 57 12.89 0.49 0.39
CA TYR A 57 12.06 0.65 1.60
C TYR A 57 11.77 -0.67 2.30
N LEU A 58 11.98 -1.82 1.62
CA LEU A 58 11.76 -3.15 2.20
C LEU A 58 12.83 -3.49 3.25
N ASN A 59 14.11 -3.23 2.96
CA ASN A 59 15.25 -3.34 3.90
C ASN A 59 15.30 -4.64 4.71
N VAL A 60 15.04 -5.77 4.02
CA VAL A 60 15.09 -7.10 4.62
C VAL A 60 16.39 -7.83 4.30
N LYS A 61 16.95 -7.59 3.11
CA LYS A 61 18.17 -8.23 2.61
C LYS A 61 19.28 -7.24 2.31
N CYS A 62 18.96 -5.97 2.10
CA CYS A 62 19.92 -4.91 1.95
C CYS A 62 20.02 -4.08 3.23
N PRO A 63 21.20 -3.48 3.52
CA PRO A 63 21.31 -2.49 4.57
C PRO A 63 20.39 -1.30 4.29
N TRP A 64 19.86 -0.69 5.34
CA TRP A 64 19.12 0.56 5.23
C TRP A 64 20.12 1.66 4.84
N THR A 65 20.03 2.15 3.61
CA THR A 65 20.89 3.23 3.11
C THR A 65 20.05 4.27 2.37
N ASP A 66 20.48 5.53 2.44
CA ASP A 66 19.83 6.64 1.71
C ASP A 66 20.16 6.65 0.21
N TRP A 67 21.03 5.73 -0.23
CA TRP A 67 21.40 5.58 -1.63
C TRP A 67 20.39 4.71 -2.40
N ALA A 68 20.01 5.17 -3.58
CA ALA A 68 19.17 4.43 -4.49
C ALA A 68 19.97 3.36 -5.25
N ASP A 69 19.77 2.10 -4.86
CA ASP A 69 20.32 0.97 -5.61
C ASP A 69 19.73 0.93 -7.03
N PRO A 70 20.54 0.72 -8.08
CA PRO A 70 20.06 0.75 -9.47
C PRO A 70 19.06 -0.37 -9.78
N THR A 71 18.96 -1.38 -8.92
CA THR A 71 18.01 -2.50 -9.03
C THR A 71 16.66 -2.20 -8.35
N VAL A 72 16.47 -1.01 -7.76
CA VAL A 72 15.21 -0.63 -7.13
C VAL A 72 14.09 -0.55 -8.17
N VAL A 73 13.02 -1.31 -7.91
CA VAL A 73 11.80 -1.37 -8.71
C VAL A 73 10.56 -1.25 -7.83
N ASP A 74 9.38 -1.16 -8.43
CA ASP A 74 8.11 -1.13 -7.74
C ASP A 74 7.69 -2.53 -7.27
N CYS A 75 7.84 -2.79 -5.97
CA CYS A 75 7.37 -4.02 -5.35
C CYS A 75 5.89 -3.90 -5.01
N HIS A 76 5.05 -4.74 -5.62
CA HIS A 76 3.62 -4.79 -5.31
C HIS A 76 3.36 -5.61 -4.04
N SER A 77 2.31 -5.28 -3.31
CA SER A 77 1.92 -6.09 -2.17
C SER A 77 1.47 -7.49 -2.56
N ASN A 78 1.88 -8.47 -1.74
CA ASN A 78 1.42 -9.84 -1.87
C ASN A 78 0.10 -10.14 -1.15
N GLN A 79 -0.48 -9.19 -0.42
CA GLN A 79 -1.64 -9.45 0.43
C GLN A 79 -2.97 -9.36 -0.31
N SER A 80 -3.87 -10.32 -0.08
CA SER A 80 -5.22 -10.33 -0.68
C SER A 80 -6.05 -9.09 -0.32
N LYS A 81 -5.85 -8.52 0.89
CA LYS A 81 -6.52 -7.29 1.35
C LYS A 81 -6.23 -6.09 0.44
N HIS A 82 -5.12 -6.12 -0.29
CA HIS A 82 -4.68 -5.08 -1.22
C HIS A 82 -5.21 -5.28 -2.65
N GLY A 83 -6.11 -6.25 -2.85
CA GLY A 83 -6.72 -6.57 -4.14
C GLY A 83 -5.88 -7.50 -5.01
N LYS A 84 -4.86 -8.17 -4.44
CA LYS A 84 -4.15 -9.25 -5.14
C LYS A 84 -5.05 -10.48 -5.24
N GLY A 85 -5.10 -11.12 -6.41
CA GLY A 85 -5.83 -12.38 -6.58
C GLY A 85 -5.64 -12.99 -7.97
N GLY A 86 -5.42 -14.31 -8.02
CA GLY A 86 -5.20 -15.04 -9.27
C GLY A 86 -4.05 -14.44 -10.10
N ALA A 87 -4.36 -13.99 -11.31
CA ALA A 87 -3.43 -13.34 -12.22
C ALA A 87 -3.38 -11.80 -12.07
N LEU A 88 -4.03 -11.23 -11.05
CA LEU A 88 -4.10 -9.78 -10.83
C LEU A 88 -3.09 -9.32 -9.77
N LYS A 89 -2.31 -8.29 -10.11
CA LYS A 89 -1.44 -7.57 -9.17
C LYS A 89 -2.28 -6.77 -8.17
N ALA A 90 -1.74 -6.50 -6.99
CA ALA A 90 -2.33 -5.55 -6.05
C ALA A 90 -2.53 -4.17 -6.70
N LYS A 91 -3.41 -3.35 -6.11
CA LYS A 91 -3.65 -1.98 -6.60
C LYS A 91 -2.35 -1.18 -6.56
N HIS A 92 -2.15 -0.27 -7.52
CA HIS A 92 -0.88 0.47 -7.68
C HIS A 92 -0.47 1.29 -6.46
N TRP A 93 -1.42 1.77 -5.64
CA TRP A 93 -1.10 2.46 -4.38
C TRP A 93 -0.54 1.53 -3.28
N PHE A 94 -0.63 0.21 -3.44
CA PHE A 94 0.05 -0.77 -2.59
C PHE A 94 1.35 -1.24 -3.23
N THR A 95 2.20 -0.27 -3.56
CA THR A 95 3.56 -0.47 -4.09
C THR A 95 4.58 0.27 -3.25
N VAL A 96 5.76 -0.32 -3.10
CA VAL A 96 6.92 0.26 -2.39
C VAL A 96 8.19 0.11 -3.23
N PRO A 97 9.18 1.00 -3.11
CA PRO A 97 10.49 0.80 -3.74
C PRO A 97 11.21 -0.38 -3.07
N GLY A 98 11.71 -1.32 -3.86
CA GLY A 98 12.52 -2.42 -3.35
C GLY A 98 13.60 -2.85 -4.33
N CYS A 99 14.82 -3.06 -3.82
CA CYS A 99 15.93 -3.60 -4.62
C CYS A 99 15.67 -5.07 -5.00
N ALA A 100 16.39 -5.58 -6.00
CA ALA A 100 16.18 -6.93 -6.54
C ALA A 100 16.21 -8.02 -5.44
N ALA A 101 17.15 -7.96 -4.50
CA ALA A 101 17.27 -8.95 -3.42
C ALA A 101 16.09 -8.91 -2.43
N CYS A 102 15.61 -7.71 -2.06
CA CYS A 102 14.46 -7.58 -1.16
C CYS A 102 13.14 -7.93 -1.86
N HIS A 103 13.02 -7.57 -3.14
CA HIS A 103 11.87 -7.92 -3.97
C HIS A 103 11.76 -9.44 -4.12
N GLU A 104 12.88 -10.10 -4.40
CA GLU A 104 12.97 -11.55 -4.47
C GLU A 104 12.55 -12.23 -3.17
N TRP A 105 13.04 -11.70 -2.05
CA TRP A 105 12.67 -12.20 -0.74
C TRP A 105 11.16 -12.10 -0.49
N LEU A 106 10.55 -10.98 -0.86
CA LEU A 106 9.11 -10.77 -0.69
C LEU A 106 8.30 -11.76 -1.54
N ASP A 107 8.66 -11.95 -2.80
CA ASP A 107 7.87 -12.69 -3.78
C ASP A 107 8.09 -14.21 -3.73
N ARG A 108 9.35 -14.65 -3.66
CA ARG A 108 9.72 -16.04 -3.94
C ARG A 108 10.34 -16.79 -2.77
N SER A 109 10.76 -16.11 -1.70
CA SER A 109 11.39 -16.82 -0.57
C SER A 109 10.42 -17.72 0.21
N GLY A 110 10.99 -18.66 0.97
CA GLY A 110 10.26 -19.46 1.95
C GLY A 110 10.04 -18.78 3.31
N ALA A 111 10.22 -17.45 3.42
CA ALA A 111 9.98 -16.74 4.67
C ALA A 111 8.50 -16.84 5.10
N PRO A 112 8.20 -16.88 6.42
CA PRO A 112 6.84 -16.90 6.93
C PRO A 112 5.98 -15.80 6.33
N TRP A 113 4.72 -16.12 6.04
CA TRP A 113 3.79 -15.19 5.40
C TRP A 113 3.60 -13.92 6.21
N GLU A 114 3.48 -14.06 7.52
CA GLU A 114 3.29 -12.99 8.49
C GLU A 114 4.50 -12.06 8.48
N GLN A 115 5.72 -12.60 8.38
CA GLN A 115 6.95 -11.83 8.30
C GLN A 115 6.99 -10.99 7.03
N LYS A 116 6.61 -11.56 5.89
CA LYS A 116 6.51 -10.84 4.62
C LYS A 116 5.46 -9.74 4.67
N CYS A 117 4.30 -10.00 5.30
CA CYS A 117 3.25 -9.02 5.48
C CYS A 117 3.72 -7.86 6.37
N ALA A 118 4.33 -8.15 7.51
CA ALA A 118 4.84 -7.14 8.44
C ALA A 118 5.94 -6.28 7.81
N ALA A 119 6.89 -6.91 7.10
CA ALA A 119 7.94 -6.19 6.39
C ALA A 119 7.36 -5.24 5.32
N PHE A 120 6.38 -5.72 4.54
CA PHE A 120 5.72 -4.92 3.53
C PHE A 120 4.91 -3.78 4.14
N ASP A 121 4.09 -4.05 5.17
CA ASP A 121 3.24 -3.04 5.81
C ASP A 121 4.09 -1.94 6.47
N GLY A 122 5.20 -2.32 7.12
CA GLY A 122 6.17 -1.36 7.66
C GLY A 122 6.86 -0.53 6.57
N ALA A 123 7.22 -1.14 5.44
CA ALA A 123 7.77 -0.43 4.29
C ALA A 123 6.76 0.54 3.68
N LEU A 124 5.49 0.13 3.56
CA LEU A 124 4.42 0.94 3.01
C LEU A 124 4.14 2.16 3.89
N ALA A 125 4.06 1.98 5.21
CA ALA A 125 3.85 3.08 6.15
C ALA A 125 4.95 4.16 6.07
N ARG A 126 6.21 3.76 5.86
CA ARG A 126 7.32 4.69 5.64
C ARG A 126 7.28 5.37 4.27
N TRP A 127 6.87 4.62 3.24
CA TRP A 127 6.87 5.10 1.86
C TRP A 127 5.69 6.01 1.54
N GLU A 128 4.51 5.76 2.13
CA GLU A 128 3.29 6.52 1.91
C GLU A 128 3.45 8.04 1.97
N PRO A 129 4.02 8.63 3.04
CA PRO A 129 4.20 10.09 3.10
C PRO A 129 5.18 10.62 2.06
N VAL A 130 6.24 9.86 1.73
CA VAL A 130 7.22 10.26 0.72
C VAL A 130 6.59 10.21 -0.68
N ARG A 131 5.88 9.13 -0.97
CA ARG A 131 5.12 8.94 -2.20
C ARG A 131 4.09 10.05 -2.41
N ALA A 132 3.36 10.41 -1.35
CA ALA A 132 2.36 11.48 -1.38
C ALA A 132 2.99 12.81 -1.78
N ARG A 133 4.13 13.17 -1.14
CA ARG A 133 4.92 14.37 -1.49
C ARG A 133 5.38 14.35 -2.94
N LYS A 134 5.92 13.22 -3.42
CA LYS A 134 6.41 13.07 -4.81
C LYS A 134 5.31 13.18 -5.85
N MET A 135 4.11 12.66 -5.55
CA MET A 135 2.98 12.71 -6.47
C MET A 135 2.11 13.95 -6.32
N GLY A 136 2.47 14.89 -5.45
CA GLY A 136 1.67 16.09 -5.18
C GLY A 136 0.30 15.78 -4.55
N LEU A 137 0.15 14.59 -3.96
CA LEU A 137 -1.03 14.19 -3.19
C LEU A 137 -0.88 14.80 -1.79
N LYS A 138 -1.05 16.11 -1.65
CA LYS A 138 -1.28 16.66 -0.31
C LYS A 138 -2.62 16.13 0.18
N GLU A 139 -2.65 15.70 1.43
CA GLU A 139 -3.88 15.34 2.12
C GLU A 139 -4.78 16.58 2.16
N GLU A 140 -5.85 16.56 1.37
CA GLU A 140 -6.99 17.44 1.57
C GLU A 140 -7.62 17.00 2.91
N GLU A 141 -7.10 17.53 4.01
CA GLU A 141 -7.71 17.46 5.33
C GLU A 141 -9.16 17.97 5.22
N GLY A 142 -10.15 17.09 5.42
CA GLY A 142 -11.49 17.52 5.82
C GLY A 142 -12.62 17.54 4.78
N ALA A 143 -12.54 16.83 3.65
CA ALA A 143 -13.75 16.57 2.85
C ALA A 143 -14.62 15.48 3.50
N VAL A 144 -15.33 15.85 4.57
CA VAL A 144 -16.54 15.15 5.01
C VAL A 144 -17.53 15.24 3.85
N LEU A 145 -17.59 14.19 3.04
CA LEU A 145 -18.71 13.96 2.12
C LEU A 145 -19.91 13.55 2.97
N ASP A 146 -20.56 14.54 3.59
CA ASP A 146 -21.89 14.39 4.16
C ASP A 146 -22.86 14.11 3.01
N SER A 147 -23.06 12.82 2.74
CA SER A 147 -24.05 12.33 1.80
C SER A 147 -25.42 12.38 2.48
N ASN A 148 -25.96 13.58 2.68
CA ASN A 148 -27.38 13.76 2.94
C ASN A 148 -27.89 15.13 2.43
N THR A 149 -28.00 15.26 1.11
CA THR A 149 -28.81 16.31 0.49
C THR A 149 -30.26 15.87 0.44
N ASN A 150 -30.99 16.07 1.53
CA ASN A 150 -32.42 16.33 1.44
C ASN A 150 -32.65 17.80 1.80
N GLY A 151 -33.22 18.54 0.84
CA GLY A 151 -33.36 19.97 0.93
C GLY A 151 -34.21 20.40 2.12
N HIS A 152 -33.72 21.38 2.87
CA HIS A 152 -34.54 22.45 3.40
C HIS A 152 -33.65 23.68 3.64
N ALA A 153 -33.97 24.75 2.91
CA ALA A 153 -33.43 26.07 3.17
C ALA A 153 -33.76 26.50 4.60
N MET A 154 -32.80 27.11 5.31
CA MET A 154 -32.99 28.35 6.07
C MET A 154 -31.67 28.88 6.63
N ALA A 155 -31.52 30.21 6.47
CA ALA A 155 -30.87 31.18 7.34
C ALA A 155 -29.36 31.04 7.64
N HIS A 156 -28.61 31.98 7.06
CA HIS A 156 -27.33 32.46 7.60
C HIS A 156 -27.51 32.94 9.05
N ALA A 157 -26.83 32.29 9.99
CA ALA A 157 -26.52 32.87 11.29
C ALA A 157 -24.99 32.89 11.43
N ALA A 158 -24.43 34.11 11.35
CA ALA A 158 -23.05 34.39 11.66
C ALA A 158 -22.74 33.93 13.09
N ARG A 159 -21.70 33.11 13.25
CA ARG A 159 -21.24 32.63 14.56
C ARG A 159 -20.21 33.63 15.09
N PRO A 160 -20.44 34.31 16.23
CA PRO A 160 -19.52 35.32 16.73
C PRO A 160 -18.23 34.70 17.29
N GLN A 161 -17.10 35.32 16.97
CA GLN A 161 -15.84 35.18 17.71
C GLN A 161 -16.10 35.51 19.18
N ARG A 162 -15.63 34.63 20.09
CA ARG A 162 -15.37 35.03 21.47
C ARG A 162 -13.85 35.11 21.67
N GLU A 163 -13.36 36.33 21.74
CA GLU A 163 -12.18 36.69 22.51
C GLU A 163 -12.63 37.12 23.90
N ALA A 164 -11.98 36.59 24.94
CA ALA A 164 -11.72 37.22 26.24
C ALA A 164 -10.89 36.22 27.06
N LEU A 165 -9.58 36.44 27.20
CA LEU A 165 -8.95 37.20 28.30
C LEU A 165 -9.17 36.58 29.68
N CYS A 166 -8.13 35.91 30.19
CA CYS A 166 -7.77 35.96 31.60
C CYS A 166 -6.24 36.12 31.71
N ARG A 167 -5.85 37.21 32.37
CA ARG A 167 -4.49 37.65 32.67
C ARG A 167 -3.87 36.78 33.78
N GLY A 168 -2.56 36.55 33.63
CA GLY A 168 -1.49 36.58 34.63
C GLY A 168 -1.77 36.15 36.08
N ALA A 169 -1.03 35.12 36.50
CA ALA A 169 -0.49 35.04 37.85
C ALA A 169 0.97 34.56 37.76
N VAL A 170 1.90 35.49 37.95
CA VAL A 170 3.28 35.21 38.33
C VAL A 170 3.28 35.04 39.84
N SER A 171 3.94 34.01 40.36
CA SER A 171 4.40 33.99 41.75
C SER A 171 5.67 33.16 41.84
N THR A 172 6.75 33.90 42.04
CA THR A 172 8.07 33.53 42.56
C THR A 172 7.97 32.98 43.98
N HIS A 173 8.82 32.00 44.34
CA HIS A 173 9.52 31.75 45.63
C HIS A 173 10.15 30.33 45.46
N GLY A 174 11.47 30.14 45.29
CA GLY A 174 12.52 30.16 46.32
C GLY A 174 12.37 28.93 47.24
N GLY A 175 13.29 27.97 47.42
CA GLY A 175 14.68 27.76 47.00
C GLY A 175 15.28 26.57 47.81
N ALA A 176 16.49 26.13 47.43
CA ALA A 176 17.50 25.33 48.16
C ALA A 176 17.13 23.89 48.59
N GLY A 177 17.96 22.84 48.53
CA GLY A 177 19.37 22.55 48.18
C GLY A 177 19.50 21.00 48.27
N ASP A 178 20.60 20.26 48.12
CA ASP A 178 22.03 20.45 47.80
C ASP A 178 22.68 19.04 47.98
N GLU A 179 23.87 18.83 47.41
CA GLU A 179 24.86 17.74 47.68
C GLU A 179 24.53 16.28 47.27
N GLY A 180 25.39 15.51 46.57
CA GLY A 180 26.78 15.63 46.10
C GLY A 180 27.19 14.31 45.40
N VAL A 181 28.07 14.33 44.37
CA VAL A 181 29.47 13.81 44.38
C VAL A 181 29.56 12.26 44.31
N GLN A 182 30.29 11.53 43.43
CA GLN A 182 31.62 11.62 42.78
C GLN A 182 31.68 10.56 41.64
N ALA A 183 32.22 10.84 40.45
CA ALA A 183 33.59 10.56 39.95
C ALA A 183 33.97 9.07 39.69
N GLY A 184 34.47 8.76 38.48
CA GLY A 184 35.18 7.51 38.20
C GLY A 184 35.34 7.14 36.71
N ALA A 185 36.26 7.78 36.01
CA ALA A 185 37.08 7.18 34.95
C ALA A 185 38.51 7.04 35.54
N PRO A 186 39.37 6.09 35.14
CA PRO A 186 40.00 6.18 33.81
C PRO A 186 40.53 4.84 33.18
N ASP A 187 41.10 5.00 31.98
CA ASP A 187 42.21 4.29 31.33
C ASP A 187 42.09 2.81 30.85
N GLY A 188 42.21 2.66 29.52
CA GLY A 188 43.41 2.08 28.91
C GLY A 188 43.49 0.55 28.76
N ALA A 189 43.28 0.05 27.54
CA ALA A 189 44.09 -1.03 26.96
C ALA A 189 43.89 -1.12 25.44
N GLU A 190 44.88 -0.63 24.70
CA GLU A 190 45.21 -1.02 23.34
C GLU A 190 45.36 -2.55 23.23
N HIS A 191 44.92 -3.17 22.13
CA HIS A 191 45.53 -4.39 21.56
C HIS A 191 45.02 -4.62 20.11
N ASP A 192 45.81 -4.15 19.15
CA ASP A 192 46.01 -4.69 17.79
C ASP A 192 47.45 -4.24 17.43
N PRO A 193 48.29 -4.93 16.64
CA PRO A 193 47.98 -6.05 15.73
C PRO A 193 48.97 -7.24 15.74
N ALA A 194 48.53 -8.38 15.20
CA ALA A 194 49.45 -9.43 14.75
C ALA A 194 49.14 -9.83 13.31
N VAL A 195 49.91 -9.21 12.41
CA VAL A 195 50.18 -9.67 11.05
C VAL A 195 50.86 -11.04 11.14
N CYS A 196 50.26 -12.06 10.55
CA CYS A 196 50.97 -13.29 10.18
C CYS A 196 50.87 -13.46 8.66
N LEU A 197 51.95 -13.08 7.99
CA LEU A 197 52.28 -13.54 6.65
C LEU A 197 52.68 -15.02 6.72
N GLY A 198 52.09 -15.83 5.85
CA GLY A 198 52.48 -17.18 5.51
C GLY A 198 52.05 -17.45 4.08
#